data_AF-A0A9D4Y7H5-F1
#
_entry.id   AF-A0A9D4Y7H5-F1
#
_cell.length_a   1.000
_cell.length_b   1.000
_cell.length_c   1.000
_cell.angle_alpha   90.00
_cell.angle_beta   90.00
_cell.angle_gamma   90.00
#
_symmetry.space_group_name_H-M   'P 1'
#
loop_
_entity.id
_entity.type
_entity.pdbx_description
1 polymer ?
#
loop_
_entity_poly.entity_id
_entity_poly.type
_entity_poly.pdbx_seq_one_letter_code
_entity_poly.pdbx_strand_id
1 'polypeptide(L)'
;GGIDPHTHLEFEFMNTVTKDEFFSGQAAALAGGTTMPIDFAIPIDGSLTAGFKAYEKKAKKSCMDYGFHMAITKWDETVAREMELMVKEKGINSFKFFMAYKGALMIGDELLLQGLKKCKSLGALAMVHAENGDAVDEGQKKMIELGITGPEGHALSRPPVLEGEATARAIRLADL
;
A
#
# COMPACT_ATOMS: atom_id res chain seq x y z
N GLY A 1 -2.50 1.93 -24.25
CA GLY A 1 -1.80 0.66 -23.98
C GLY A 1 -2.32 0.10 -22.67
N GLY A 2 -1.57 -0.80 -22.05
CA GLY A 2 -1.93 -1.34 -20.73
C GLY A 2 -1.89 -0.29 -19.63
N ILE A 3 -2.65 -0.51 -18.55
CA ILE A 3 -2.56 0.25 -17.30
C ILE A 3 -2.16 -0.74 -16.22
N ASP A 4 -1.04 -0.50 -15.54
CA ASP A 4 -0.59 -1.29 -14.40
C ASP A 4 -0.95 -0.55 -13.11
N PRO A 5 -2.00 -0.97 -12.38
CA PRO A 5 -2.48 -0.24 -11.22
C PRO A 5 -1.65 -0.54 -9.96
N HIS A 6 -0.53 -1.24 -10.04
CA HIS A 6 0.21 -1.62 -8.83
C HIS A 6 1.73 -1.64 -9.02
N THR A 7 2.35 -0.46 -9.00
CA THR A 7 3.80 -0.32 -9.03
C THR A 7 4.39 0.25 -7.74
N HIS A 8 5.69 0.04 -7.54
CA HIS A 8 6.46 0.60 -6.42
C HIS A 8 7.83 1.10 -6.90
N LEU A 9 7.84 2.25 -7.58
CA LEU A 9 9.03 2.85 -8.20
C LEU A 9 9.75 3.78 -7.22
N GLU A 10 11.08 3.64 -7.11
CA GLU A 10 11.92 4.38 -6.15
C GLU A 10 11.36 4.33 -4.71
N PHE A 11 10.79 3.18 -4.33
CA PHE A 11 10.10 2.95 -3.05
C PHE A 11 11.09 2.52 -1.95
N GLU A 12 11.12 3.29 -0.86
CA GLU A 12 11.92 3.00 0.32
C GLU A 12 11.18 1.98 1.21
N PHE A 13 11.71 0.76 1.31
CA PHE A 13 11.09 -0.34 2.04
C PHE A 13 12.14 -1.29 2.63
N MET A 14 11.88 -1.77 3.86
CA MET A 14 12.73 -2.72 4.59
C MET A 14 14.24 -2.36 4.55
N ASN A 15 14.55 -1.10 4.89
CA ASN A 15 15.90 -0.53 4.96
C ASN A 15 16.66 -0.42 3.63
N THR A 16 15.96 -0.48 2.50
CA THR A 16 16.55 -0.22 1.18
C THR A 16 15.56 0.50 0.27
N VAL A 17 15.92 0.68 -1.00
CA VAL A 17 15.07 1.28 -2.03
C VAL A 17 14.95 0.33 -3.22
N THR A 18 13.78 0.26 -3.84
CA THR A 18 13.60 -0.48 -5.10
C THR A 18 14.55 0.05 -6.17
N LYS A 19 15.07 -0.85 -7.03
CA LYS A 19 16.09 -0.51 -8.01
C LYS A 19 15.55 0.23 -9.22
N ASP A 20 14.30 -0.02 -9.58
CA ASP A 20 13.64 0.73 -10.64
C ASP A 20 13.14 2.07 -10.14
N GLU A 21 13.63 3.13 -10.78
CA GLU A 21 13.15 4.50 -10.58
C GLU A 21 11.96 4.77 -11.51
N PHE A 22 11.36 5.96 -11.38
CA PHE A 22 10.27 6.38 -12.28
C PHE A 22 10.65 6.29 -13.75
N PHE A 23 11.86 6.71 -14.15
CA PHE A 23 12.28 6.59 -15.55
C PHE A 23 12.48 5.13 -15.98
N SER A 24 13.29 4.35 -15.25
CA SER A 24 13.67 3.00 -15.68
C SER A 24 12.48 2.04 -15.64
N GLY A 25 11.66 2.10 -14.59
CA GLY A 25 10.46 1.27 -14.48
C GLY A 25 9.44 1.61 -15.57
N GLN A 26 9.26 2.89 -15.90
CA GLN A 26 8.36 3.28 -16.97
C GLN A 26 8.88 2.92 -18.37
N ALA A 27 10.20 3.03 -18.60
CA ALA A 27 10.81 2.57 -19.85
C ALA A 27 10.62 1.06 -20.04
N ALA A 28 10.77 0.26 -18.98
CA ALA A 28 10.50 -1.17 -19.00
C ALA A 28 9.01 -1.46 -19.29
N ALA A 29 8.08 -0.75 -18.64
CA ALA A 29 6.66 -0.88 -18.87
C ALA A 29 6.27 -0.55 -20.32
N LEU A 30 6.79 0.54 -20.89
CA LEU A 30 6.59 0.91 -22.29
C LEU A 30 7.11 -0.15 -23.26
N ALA A 31 8.29 -0.71 -22.99
CA ALA A 31 8.84 -1.80 -23.80
C ALA A 31 7.95 -3.06 -23.75
N GLY A 32 7.21 -3.27 -22.66
CA GLY A 32 6.20 -4.32 -22.50
C GLY A 32 4.79 -3.97 -22.99
N GLY A 33 4.55 -2.74 -23.48
CA GLY A 33 3.24 -2.29 -23.98
C GLY A 33 2.29 -1.70 -22.90
N THR A 34 2.75 -1.57 -21.66
CA THR A 34 2.07 -0.82 -20.60
C THR A 34 2.37 0.67 -20.74
N THR A 35 1.34 1.50 -20.70
CA THR A 35 1.45 2.94 -21.01
C THR A 35 1.06 3.86 -19.86
N MET A 36 0.68 3.32 -18.70
CA MET A 36 0.38 4.10 -17.50
C MET A 36 0.50 3.23 -16.25
N PRO A 37 1.38 3.54 -15.29
CA PRO A 37 1.39 2.93 -13.98
C PRO A 37 0.57 3.76 -12.98
N ILE A 38 0.06 3.11 -11.94
CA ILE A 38 -0.45 3.77 -10.73
C ILE A 38 0.40 3.30 -9.56
N ASP A 39 1.20 4.21 -9.01
CA ASP A 39 2.18 3.91 -7.97
C ASP A 39 1.62 4.21 -6.57
N PHE A 40 2.22 3.68 -5.50
CA PHE A 40 1.77 3.93 -4.13
C PHE A 40 2.60 5.03 -3.48
N ALA A 41 2.01 6.22 -3.31
CA ALA A 41 2.59 7.26 -2.48
C ALA A 41 2.50 6.85 -0.99
N ILE A 42 3.65 6.91 -0.30
CA ILE A 42 3.77 6.53 1.10
C ILE A 42 3.90 7.78 1.97
N PRO A 43 3.13 7.90 3.07
CA PRO A 43 3.21 9.06 3.95
C PRO A 43 4.55 9.13 4.69
N ILE A 44 4.99 10.36 4.98
CA ILE A 44 6.19 10.62 5.79
C ILE A 44 5.73 11.01 7.19
N ASP A 45 6.12 10.24 8.20
CA ASP A 45 5.69 10.39 9.61
C ASP A 45 4.14 10.45 9.75
N GLY A 46 3.45 9.80 8.82
CA GLY A 46 2.00 9.76 8.71
C GLY A 46 1.34 11.02 8.11
N SER A 47 2.10 11.98 7.55
CA SER A 47 1.55 13.04 6.70
C SER A 47 1.43 12.56 5.26
N LEU A 48 0.20 12.50 4.77
CA LEU A 48 -0.13 12.18 3.37
C LEU A 48 0.37 13.28 2.45
N THR A 49 0.26 14.54 2.87
CA THR A 49 0.69 15.69 2.05
C THR A 49 2.21 15.69 1.84
N ALA A 50 2.98 15.40 2.89
CA ALA A 50 4.42 15.29 2.79
C ALA A 50 4.84 14.12 1.90
N GLY A 51 4.20 12.95 2.07
CA GLY A 51 4.42 11.78 1.22
C GLY A 51 4.11 12.05 -0.26
N PHE A 52 2.94 12.64 -0.55
CA PHE A 52 2.54 13.01 -1.90
C PHE A 52 3.57 13.92 -2.57
N LYS A 53 3.99 15.00 -1.89
CA LYS A 53 5.01 15.93 -2.43
C LYS A 53 6.35 15.24 -2.71
N ALA A 54 6.74 14.28 -1.87
CA ALA A 54 7.96 13.50 -2.08
C ALA A 54 7.84 12.63 -3.35
N TYR A 55 6.70 11.99 -3.55
CA TYR A 55 6.43 11.19 -4.75
C TYR A 55 6.30 12.04 -6.02
N GLU A 56 5.67 13.22 -5.96
CA GLU A 56 5.69 14.19 -7.07
C GLU A 56 7.12 14.56 -7.49
N LYS A 57 8.03 14.71 -6.51
CA LYS A 57 9.44 14.97 -6.79
C LYS A 57 10.13 13.79 -7.46
N LYS A 58 9.90 12.56 -6.98
CA LYS A 58 10.46 11.32 -7.59
C LYS A 58 9.96 11.16 -9.03
N ALA A 59 8.67 11.40 -9.26
CA ALA A 59 8.02 11.25 -10.56
C ALA A 59 8.38 12.31 -11.61
N LYS A 60 9.18 13.33 -11.28
CA LYS A 60 9.73 14.26 -12.29
C LYS A 60 10.60 13.59 -13.35
N LYS A 61 11.09 12.37 -13.07
CA LYS A 61 11.87 11.55 -14.00
C LYS A 61 11.00 10.71 -14.96
N SER A 62 9.66 10.77 -14.83
CA SER A 62 8.74 9.96 -15.63
C SER A 62 8.85 10.23 -17.14
N CYS A 63 8.68 9.19 -17.95
CA CYS A 63 8.64 9.23 -19.41
C CYS A 63 7.26 8.87 -20.00
N MET A 64 6.26 8.57 -19.18
CA MET A 64 4.86 8.40 -19.59
C MET A 64 3.89 8.94 -18.53
N ASP A 65 2.59 8.94 -18.83
CA ASP A 65 1.52 9.27 -17.89
C ASP A 65 1.55 8.32 -16.68
N TYR A 66 1.16 8.83 -15.51
CA TYR A 66 1.11 8.06 -14.27
C TYR A 66 0.01 8.57 -13.32
N GLY A 67 -0.36 7.74 -12.36
CA GLY A 67 -1.22 8.13 -11.23
C GLY A 67 -0.62 7.70 -9.90
N PHE A 68 -1.28 8.08 -8.80
CA PHE A 68 -0.93 7.61 -7.47
C PHE A 68 -2.15 7.09 -6.71
N HIS A 69 -1.91 6.02 -5.95
CA HIS A 69 -2.65 5.65 -4.76
C HIS A 69 -2.01 6.29 -3.53
N MET A 70 -2.76 6.51 -2.46
CA MET A 70 -2.21 7.00 -1.18
C MET A 70 -2.30 5.95 -0.09
N ALA A 71 -1.17 5.56 0.49
CA ALA A 71 -1.14 4.64 1.62
C ALA A 71 -1.60 5.31 2.93
N ILE A 72 -2.37 4.57 3.72
CA ILE A 72 -2.81 4.95 5.07
C ILE A 72 -2.17 3.97 6.06
N THR A 73 -1.14 4.44 6.76
CA THR A 73 -0.32 3.64 7.69
C THR A 73 -0.62 3.94 9.17
N LYS A 74 -1.43 4.96 9.43
CA LYS A 74 -1.98 5.32 10.74
C LYS A 74 -3.33 6.01 10.54
N TRP A 75 -4.07 6.20 11.62
CA TRP A 75 -5.35 6.90 11.57
C TRP A 75 -5.50 7.90 12.71
N ASP A 76 -5.83 9.14 12.33
CA ASP A 76 -6.20 10.24 13.23
C ASP A 76 -7.00 11.31 12.43
N GLU A 77 -7.52 12.34 13.12
CA GLU A 77 -8.25 13.45 12.50
C GLU A 77 -7.42 14.27 11.49
N THR A 78 -6.09 14.23 11.60
CA THR A 78 -5.21 14.87 10.62
C THR A 78 -5.18 14.07 9.33
N VAL A 79 -5.00 12.75 9.41
CA VAL A 79 -5.09 11.84 8.25
C VAL A 79 -6.45 11.98 7.57
N ALA A 80 -7.55 12.01 8.33
CA ALA A 80 -8.89 12.17 7.75
C ALA A 80 -9.03 13.48 6.94
N ARG A 81 -8.51 14.61 7.46
CA ARG A 81 -8.50 15.89 6.73
C ARG A 81 -7.57 15.85 5.52
N GLU A 82 -6.41 15.24 5.63
CA GLU A 82 -5.48 15.11 4.50
C GLU A 82 -6.06 14.22 3.39
N MET A 83 -6.81 13.15 3.70
CA MET A 83 -7.51 12.36 2.68
C MET A 83 -8.47 13.22 1.85
N GLU A 84 -9.19 14.15 2.49
CA GLU A 84 -10.08 15.07 1.80
C GLU A 84 -9.33 16.02 0.87
N LEU A 85 -8.16 16.52 1.32
CA LEU A 85 -7.24 17.28 0.48
C LEU A 85 -6.75 16.47 -0.71
N MET A 86 -6.35 15.21 -0.49
CA MET A 86 -5.86 14.31 -1.55
C MET A 86 -6.92 14.12 -2.65
N VAL A 87 -8.20 13.96 -2.27
CA VAL A 87 -9.30 13.81 -3.24
C VAL A 87 -9.61 15.13 -3.94
N LYS A 88 -9.86 16.20 -3.18
CA LYS A 88 -10.38 17.47 -3.73
C LYS A 88 -9.34 18.24 -4.54
N GLU A 89 -8.07 18.17 -4.16
CA GLU A 89 -7.03 19.03 -4.73
C GLU A 89 -5.92 18.27 -5.45
N LYS A 90 -5.70 16.98 -5.16
CA LYS A 90 -4.58 16.20 -5.71
C LYS A 90 -5.00 15.10 -6.69
N GLY A 91 -6.30 14.92 -6.91
CA GLY A 91 -6.82 13.94 -7.86
C GLY A 91 -6.67 12.47 -7.41
N ILE A 92 -6.39 12.23 -6.13
CA ILE A 92 -6.29 10.87 -5.57
C ILE A 92 -7.67 10.39 -5.17
N ASN A 93 -8.14 9.30 -5.77
CA ASN A 93 -9.45 8.71 -5.45
C ASN A 93 -9.33 7.29 -4.88
N SER A 94 -8.14 6.87 -4.43
CA SER A 94 -7.90 5.52 -3.94
C SER A 94 -6.85 5.48 -2.83
N PHE A 95 -7.19 4.77 -1.75
CA PHE A 95 -6.42 4.74 -0.51
C PHE A 95 -6.08 3.30 -0.11
N LYS A 96 -4.82 3.03 0.24
CA LYS A 96 -4.31 1.69 0.56
C LYS A 96 -4.13 1.50 2.06
N PHE A 97 -4.81 0.49 2.59
CA PHE A 97 -4.69 0.04 3.98
C PHE A 97 -3.92 -1.28 4.05
N PHE A 98 -3.32 -1.57 5.20
CA PHE A 98 -2.56 -2.80 5.43
C PHE A 98 -3.07 -3.54 6.66
N MET A 99 -3.45 -4.80 6.50
CA MET A 99 -3.80 -5.71 7.60
C MET A 99 -2.60 -6.56 8.05
N ALA A 100 -1.47 -6.43 7.33
CA ALA A 100 -0.19 -7.09 7.59
C ALA A 100 0.89 -6.07 7.93
N TYR A 101 2.14 -6.54 8.07
CA TYR A 101 3.28 -5.72 8.51
C TYR A 101 3.12 -5.16 9.92
N LYS A 102 2.86 -6.06 10.87
CA LYS A 102 2.70 -5.74 12.29
C LYS A 102 3.90 -4.93 12.80
N GLY A 103 3.61 -3.82 13.47
CA GLY A 103 4.64 -2.89 13.99
C GLY A 103 5.21 -1.91 12.96
N ALA A 104 4.80 -1.97 11.69
CA ALA A 104 5.25 -1.07 10.63
C ALA A 104 4.11 -0.37 9.91
N LEU A 105 3.26 -1.11 9.18
CA LEU A 105 2.17 -0.54 8.35
C LEU A 105 0.77 -0.99 8.79
N MET A 106 0.70 -2.06 9.59
CA MET A 106 -0.56 -2.68 10.00
C MET A 106 -1.47 -1.70 10.74
N ILE A 107 -2.74 -1.65 10.34
CA ILE A 107 -3.81 -1.02 11.12
C ILE A 107 -4.79 -2.06 11.64
N GLY A 108 -5.35 -1.81 12.83
CA GLY A 108 -6.39 -2.66 13.41
C GLY A 108 -7.77 -2.40 12.79
N ASP A 109 -8.71 -3.32 13.03
CA ASP A 109 -10.06 -3.27 12.46
C ASP A 109 -10.82 -1.98 12.79
N GLU A 110 -10.65 -1.45 14.00
CA GLU A 110 -11.26 -0.17 14.39
C GLU A 110 -10.84 0.98 13.46
N LEU A 111 -9.54 1.09 13.20
CA LEU A 111 -8.99 2.14 12.35
C LEU A 111 -9.31 1.89 10.87
N LEU A 112 -9.32 0.62 10.46
CA LEU A 112 -9.75 0.23 9.11
C LEU A 112 -11.20 0.66 8.87
N LEU A 113 -12.12 0.42 9.80
CA LEU A 113 -13.51 0.86 9.70
C LEU A 113 -13.64 2.38 9.57
N GLN A 114 -12.86 3.15 10.32
CA GLN A 114 -12.86 4.61 10.20
C GLN A 114 -12.36 5.04 8.81
N GLY A 115 -11.28 4.42 8.32
CA GLY A 115 -10.76 4.62 6.97
C GLY A 115 -11.75 4.28 5.86
N LEU A 116 -12.45 3.15 5.96
CA LEU A 116 -13.47 2.71 5.02
C LEU A 116 -14.65 3.70 4.98
N LYS A 117 -15.15 4.13 6.13
CA LYS A 117 -16.20 5.15 6.23
C LYS A 117 -15.77 6.48 5.60
N LYS A 118 -14.53 6.91 5.83
CA LYS A 118 -14.00 8.12 5.19
C LYS A 118 -13.90 7.96 3.67
N CYS A 119 -13.40 6.83 3.17
CA CYS A 119 -13.37 6.54 1.74
C CYS A 119 -14.76 6.65 1.11
N LYS A 120 -15.78 6.02 1.73
CA LYS A 120 -17.20 6.12 1.32
C LYS A 120 -17.68 7.57 1.28
N SER A 121 -17.40 8.36 2.33
CA SER A 121 -17.81 9.77 2.38
C SER A 121 -17.16 10.66 1.32
N LEU A 122 -15.98 10.27 0.83
CA LEU A 122 -15.23 10.99 -0.20
C LEU A 122 -15.50 10.48 -1.62
N GLY A 123 -16.24 9.38 -1.79
CA GLY A 123 -16.36 8.70 -3.09
C GLY A 123 -15.04 8.07 -3.56
N ALA A 124 -14.15 7.69 -2.63
CA ALA A 124 -12.86 7.09 -2.91
C ALA A 124 -12.89 5.56 -2.75
N LEU A 125 -12.05 4.86 -3.51
CA LEU A 125 -11.85 3.41 -3.43
C LEU A 125 -10.90 3.06 -2.28
N ALA A 126 -11.36 2.20 -1.36
CA ALA A 126 -10.47 1.57 -0.40
C ALA A 126 -9.81 0.34 -1.02
N MET A 127 -8.49 0.25 -0.88
CA MET A 127 -7.70 -0.92 -1.24
C MET A 127 -7.08 -1.51 0.01
N VAL A 128 -6.94 -2.82 0.07
CA VAL A 128 -6.44 -3.50 1.26
C VAL A 128 -5.31 -4.46 0.87
N HIS A 129 -4.22 -4.46 1.63
CA HIS A 129 -3.28 -5.58 1.68
C HIS A 129 -3.79 -6.54 2.75
N ALA A 130 -4.39 -7.64 2.33
CA ALA A 130 -5.23 -8.49 3.17
C ALA A 130 -4.52 -9.79 3.51
N GLU A 131 -3.63 -9.76 4.51
CA GLU A 131 -3.15 -10.95 5.23
C GLU A 131 -3.38 -10.72 6.72
N ASN A 132 -3.60 -11.79 7.50
CA ASN A 132 -3.69 -11.68 8.95
C ASN A 132 -2.31 -11.38 9.56
N GLY A 133 -2.03 -10.10 9.83
CA GLY A 133 -0.72 -9.64 10.28
C GLY A 133 -0.24 -10.24 11.60
N ASP A 134 -1.15 -10.54 12.53
CA ASP A 134 -0.81 -11.19 13.80
C ASP A 134 -0.37 -12.65 13.58
N ALA A 135 -1.12 -13.39 12.76
CA ALA A 135 -0.77 -14.78 12.43
C ALA A 135 0.49 -14.89 11.57
N VAL A 136 0.74 -13.92 10.67
CA VAL A 136 1.98 -13.85 9.89
C VAL A 136 3.18 -13.60 10.82
N ASP A 137 3.09 -12.66 11.77
CA ASP A 137 4.16 -12.37 12.74
C ASP A 137 4.49 -13.61 13.60
N GLU A 138 3.47 -14.33 14.07
CA GLU A 138 3.63 -15.60 14.78
C GLU A 138 4.28 -16.68 13.90
N GLY A 139 3.81 -16.82 12.66
CA GLY A 139 4.36 -17.77 11.69
C GLY A 139 5.85 -17.49 11.39
N GLN A 140 6.24 -16.23 11.29
CA GLN A 140 7.63 -15.82 11.07
C GLN A 140 8.52 -16.23 12.24
N LYS A 141 8.11 -15.94 13.48
CA LYS A 141 8.85 -16.36 14.69
C LYS A 141 9.02 -17.87 14.72
N LYS A 142 7.94 -18.62 14.46
CA LYS A 142 7.98 -20.09 14.42
C LYS A 142 8.96 -20.63 13.36
N MET A 143 9.00 -20.06 12.16
CA MET A 143 9.96 -20.53 11.13
C MET A 143 11.41 -20.33 11.59
N ILE A 144 11.70 -19.18 12.20
CA ILE A 144 13.04 -18.89 12.75
C ILE A 144 13.39 -19.82 13.91
N GLU A 145 12.46 -20.07 14.84
CA GLU A 145 12.65 -21.02 15.96
C GLU A 145 12.93 -22.45 15.49
N LEU A 146 12.33 -22.86 14.37
CA LEU A 146 12.58 -24.15 13.73
C LEU A 146 13.89 -24.18 12.91
N GLY A 147 14.66 -23.09 12.89
CA GLY A 147 15.91 -22.97 12.14
C GLY A 147 15.72 -22.77 10.62
N ILE A 148 14.49 -22.50 10.17
CA ILE A 148 14.17 -22.25 8.76
C ILE A 148 14.43 -20.77 8.47
N THR A 149 15.66 -20.46 8.05
CA THR A 149 16.14 -19.09 7.77
C THR A 149 16.32 -18.80 6.29
N GLY A 150 16.07 -19.78 5.42
CA GLY A 150 16.07 -19.59 3.97
C GLY A 150 14.80 -18.89 3.46
N PRO A 151 14.77 -18.49 2.17
CA PRO A 151 13.62 -17.81 1.57
C PRO A 151 12.31 -18.61 1.65
N GLU A 152 12.37 -19.93 1.71
CA GLU A 152 11.22 -20.81 1.89
C GLU A 152 10.44 -20.51 3.18
N GLY A 153 11.13 -20.07 4.24
CA GLY A 153 10.51 -19.64 5.49
C GLY A 153 9.54 -18.49 5.29
N HIS A 154 9.76 -17.62 4.29
CA HIS A 154 8.85 -16.52 3.98
C HIS A 154 7.46 -17.06 3.60
N ALA A 155 7.40 -17.99 2.63
CA ALA A 155 6.13 -18.57 2.18
C ALA A 155 5.49 -19.45 3.27
N LEU A 156 6.29 -20.25 3.96
CA LEU A 156 5.81 -21.14 5.03
C LEU A 156 5.23 -20.38 6.24
N SER A 157 5.74 -19.17 6.51
CA SER A 157 5.23 -18.31 7.59
C SER A 157 3.84 -17.73 7.33
N ARG A 158 3.37 -17.74 6.07
CA ARG A 158 2.14 -17.05 5.64
C ARG A 158 1.28 -17.91 4.69
N PRO A 159 0.77 -19.06 5.14
CA PRO A 159 -0.04 -19.90 4.27
C PRO A 159 -1.27 -19.15 3.73
N PRO A 160 -1.75 -19.46 2.50
CA PRO A 160 -2.83 -18.71 1.82
C PRO A 160 -4.14 -18.56 2.63
N VAL A 161 -4.38 -19.42 3.62
CA VAL A 161 -5.52 -19.29 4.52
C VAL A 161 -5.52 -17.96 5.30
N LEU A 162 -4.34 -17.39 5.60
CA LEU A 162 -4.21 -16.10 6.29
C LEU A 162 -4.61 -14.93 5.39
N GLU A 163 -4.36 -15.05 4.08
CA GLU A 163 -4.84 -14.11 3.07
C GLU A 163 -6.37 -14.22 2.91
N GLY A 164 -6.88 -15.44 2.83
CA GLY A 164 -8.32 -15.70 2.71
C GLY A 164 -9.14 -15.15 3.89
N GLU A 165 -8.66 -15.33 5.11
CA GLU A 165 -9.29 -14.78 6.32
C GLU A 165 -9.36 -13.24 6.27
N ALA A 166 -8.22 -12.59 6.08
CA ALA A 166 -8.14 -11.13 6.08
C ALA A 166 -8.93 -10.52 4.91
N THR A 167 -8.94 -11.18 3.75
CA THR A 167 -9.75 -10.77 2.60
C THR A 167 -11.23 -10.82 2.92
N ALA A 168 -11.71 -11.93 3.49
CA ALA A 168 -13.10 -12.07 3.90
C ALA A 168 -13.48 -11.02 4.95
N ARG A 169 -12.61 -10.79 5.95
CA ARG A 169 -12.82 -9.77 6.99
C ARG A 169 -12.87 -8.36 6.41
N ALA A 170 -11.93 -7.96 5.55
CA ALA A 170 -11.93 -6.66 4.90
C ALA A 170 -13.22 -6.40 4.11
N ILE A 171 -13.71 -7.41 3.36
CA ILE A 171 -14.98 -7.34 2.63
C ILE A 171 -16.15 -7.12 3.58
N ARG A 172 -16.21 -7.86 4.70
CA ARG A 172 -17.30 -7.71 5.69
C ARG A 172 -17.28 -6.35 6.38
N LEU A 173 -16.09 -5.82 6.67
CA LEU A 173 -15.96 -4.49 7.28
C LEU A 173 -16.34 -3.38 6.30
N ALA A 174 -16.07 -3.56 5.00
CA ALA A 174 -16.43 -2.59 3.95
C ALA A 174 -17.94 -2.52 3.66
N ASP A 175 -18.71 -3.56 4.02
CA ASP A 175 -20.16 -3.61 3.85
C ASP A 175 -20.92 -2.78 4.92
N LEU A 176 -20.26 -2.42 6.02
CA LEU A 176 -20.82 -1.63 7.13
C LEU A 176 -20.89 -0.13 6.81
#